data_AF-A0A7C7KY45-F1
#
_entry.id   AF-A0A7C7KY45-F1
#
_cell.length_a   1.000
_cell.length_b   1.000
_cell.length_c   1.000
_cell.angle_alpha   90.00
_cell.angle_beta   90.00
_cell.angle_gamma   90.00
#
_symmetry.space_group_name_H-M   'P 1'
#
loop_
_entity.id
_entity.type
_entity.pdbx_description
1 polymer ?
#
loop_
_entity_poly.entity_id
_entity_poly.type
_entity_poly.pdbx_seq_one_letter_code
_entity_poly.pdbx_strand_id
1 'polypeptide(L)'
;MTPVLFGLPAWLLTNNLLFGAGAALIGWWLPHLFLNLRYNARRTKLENQLADALTVMSAAISAGFGFLQAMRLAAEQMPSPISEELERVARLSSLGMPMDQALQQLAMRVQSYDYDITVTAMNIQLRRGGNLTRLLDTIAETIRQRIDLRGEIAAATAQARLSGWVLMLLPVVVAGIASVLNWEYMQRLFTTPRGQMILKLVVGWQLMGVLWIRQLLKLDI
;
A
#
# COMPACT_ATOMS: atom_id res chain seq x y z
N MET A 1 -1.79 -7.26 -26.10
CA MET A 1 -2.58 -7.33 -27.36
C MET A 1 -3.98 -6.71 -27.18
N THR A 2 -4.08 -5.54 -26.53
CA THR A 2 -5.37 -4.89 -26.18
C THR A 2 -5.61 -3.47 -26.73
N PRO A 3 -4.64 -2.67 -27.21
CA PRO A 3 -4.94 -1.29 -27.63
C PRO A 3 -5.78 -1.22 -28.91
N VAL A 4 -5.60 -2.18 -29.81
CA VAL A 4 -6.24 -2.18 -31.14
C VAL A 4 -7.73 -2.50 -31.05
N LEU A 5 -8.13 -3.35 -30.09
CA LEU A 5 -9.51 -3.85 -29.97
C LEU A 5 -10.51 -2.81 -29.45
N PHE A 6 -10.03 -1.79 -28.71
CA PHE A 6 -10.87 -0.69 -28.20
C PHE A 6 -10.74 0.63 -28.97
N GLY A 7 -9.66 0.83 -29.75
CA GLY A 7 -9.44 2.06 -30.52
C GLY A 7 -10.24 2.13 -31.83
N LEU A 8 -10.37 1.01 -32.53
CA LEU A 8 -11.05 0.95 -33.84
C LEU A 8 -12.56 1.30 -33.81
N PRO A 9 -13.36 0.90 -32.79
CA PRO A 9 -14.78 1.26 -32.74
C PRO A 9 -15.01 2.74 -32.40
N ALA A 10 -14.14 3.34 -31.58
CA ALA A 10 -14.23 4.75 -31.19
C ALA A 10 -13.87 5.70 -32.34
N TRP A 11 -12.96 5.28 -33.22
CA TRP A 11 -12.57 6.06 -34.41
C TRP A 11 -13.71 6.14 -35.45
N LEU A 12 -14.51 5.08 -35.59
CA LEU A 12 -15.61 5.01 -36.56
C LEU A 12 -16.86 5.83 -36.16
N LEU A 13 -17.05 6.13 -34.88
CA LEU A 13 -18.26 6.80 -34.37
C LEU A 13 -18.18 8.33 -34.27
N THR A 14 -16.99 8.93 -34.22
CA THR A 14 -16.84 10.36 -33.84
C THR A 14 -16.15 11.24 -34.89
N ASN A 15 -15.49 10.67 -35.91
CA ASN A 15 -14.80 11.38 -37.00
C ASN A 15 -13.86 12.52 -36.52
N ASN A 16 -13.32 12.41 -35.30
CA ASN A 16 -12.50 13.43 -34.66
C ASN A 16 -11.26 12.78 -34.05
N LEU A 17 -10.09 13.06 -34.64
CA LEU A 17 -8.82 12.37 -34.36
C LEU A 17 -8.39 12.47 -32.88
N LEU A 18 -8.74 13.56 -32.22
CA LEU A 18 -8.40 13.86 -30.82
C LEU A 18 -9.11 12.93 -29.82
N PHE A 19 -10.39 12.59 -30.06
CA PHE A 19 -11.15 11.68 -29.18
C PHE A 19 -10.66 10.23 -29.33
N GLY A 20 -10.31 9.81 -30.56
CA GLY A 20 -9.73 8.48 -30.81
C GLY A 20 -8.36 8.30 -30.14
N ALA A 21 -7.49 9.32 -30.21
CA ALA A 21 -6.19 9.30 -29.55
C ALA A 21 -6.32 9.27 -28.01
N GLY A 22 -7.24 10.05 -27.44
CA GLY A 22 -7.53 10.04 -26.00
C GLY A 22 -8.07 8.69 -25.51
N ALA A 23 -9.00 8.08 -26.24
CA ALA A 23 -9.55 6.77 -25.90
C ALA A 23 -8.50 5.65 -26.00
N ALA A 24 -7.60 5.71 -26.99
CA ALA A 24 -6.51 4.74 -27.13
C ALA A 24 -5.47 4.86 -25.99
N LEU A 25 -5.13 6.10 -25.57
CA LEU A 25 -4.27 6.35 -24.42
C LEU A 25 -4.89 5.82 -23.13
N ILE A 26 -6.18 6.12 -22.88
CA ILE A 26 -6.90 5.62 -21.70
C ILE A 26 -7.00 4.09 -21.75
N GLY A 27 -7.34 3.51 -22.90
CA GLY A 27 -7.45 2.06 -23.08
C GLY A 27 -6.12 1.31 -22.88
N TRP A 28 -4.99 1.97 -23.14
CA TRP A 28 -3.66 1.43 -22.82
C TRP A 28 -3.33 1.59 -21.33
N TRP A 29 -3.63 2.73 -20.71
CA TRP A 29 -3.22 3.03 -19.33
C TRP A 29 -4.09 2.34 -18.27
N LEU A 30 -5.40 2.22 -18.51
CA LEU A 30 -6.36 1.65 -17.58
C LEU A 30 -6.04 0.20 -17.13
N PRO A 31 -5.70 -0.75 -18.03
CA PRO A 31 -5.38 -2.12 -17.61
C PRO A 31 -4.10 -2.17 -16.79
N HIS A 32 -3.09 -1.34 -17.09
CA HIS A 32 -1.85 -1.28 -16.30
C HIS A 32 -2.11 -0.79 -14.87
N LEU A 33 -2.94 0.25 -14.70
CA LEU A 33 -3.35 0.73 -13.38
C LEU A 33 -4.10 -0.35 -12.61
N PHE A 34 -5.08 -1.00 -13.26
CA PHE A 34 -5.90 -2.02 -12.60
C PHE A 34 -5.09 -3.25 -12.18
N LEU A 35 -4.14 -3.68 -13.02
CA LEU A 35 -3.20 -4.76 -12.71
C LEU A 35 -2.30 -4.39 -11.54
N ASN A 36 -1.72 -3.19 -11.54
CA ASN A 36 -0.85 -2.72 -10.46
C ASN A 36 -1.61 -2.61 -9.13
N LEU A 37 -2.84 -2.10 -9.16
CA LEU A 37 -3.70 -2.02 -7.97
C LEU A 37 -4.01 -3.41 -7.40
N ARG A 38 -4.40 -4.37 -8.26
CA ARG A 38 -4.67 -5.75 -7.83
C ARG A 38 -3.41 -6.47 -7.34
N TYR A 39 -2.27 -6.25 -8.00
CA TYR A 39 -0.99 -6.80 -7.58
C TYR A 39 -0.59 -6.28 -6.20
N ASN A 40 -0.64 -4.96 -6.00
CA ASN A 40 -0.33 -4.33 -4.71
C ASN A 40 -1.29 -4.79 -3.62
N ALA A 41 -2.61 -4.84 -3.90
CA ALA A 41 -3.59 -5.31 -2.93
C ALA A 41 -3.34 -6.78 -2.52
N ARG A 42 -3.02 -7.67 -3.48
CA ARG A 42 -2.67 -9.06 -3.18
C ARG A 42 -1.39 -9.15 -2.36
N ARG A 43 -0.36 -8.36 -2.70
CA ARG A 43 0.91 -8.32 -1.97
C ARG A 43 0.74 -7.85 -0.53
N THR A 44 0.03 -6.74 -0.31
CA THR A 44 -0.28 -6.25 1.05
C THR A 44 -1.05 -7.30 1.86
N LYS A 45 -1.98 -8.02 1.22
CA LYS A 45 -2.71 -9.11 1.89
C LYS A 45 -1.78 -10.26 2.30
N LEU A 46 -0.81 -10.65 1.45
CA LEU A 46 0.22 -11.64 1.80
C LEU A 46 1.07 -11.17 2.98
N GLU A 47 1.56 -9.93 2.95
CA GLU A 47 2.38 -9.33 4.02
C GLU A 47 1.65 -9.36 5.36
N ASN A 48 0.38 -8.95 5.39
CA ASN A 48 -0.42 -8.96 6.61
C ASN A 48 -0.72 -10.37 7.14
N GLN A 49 -0.83 -11.37 6.25
CA GLN A 49 -1.10 -12.76 6.63
C GLN A 49 0.16 -13.52 7.10
N LEU A 50 1.35 -12.98 6.84
CA LEU A 50 2.61 -13.69 7.11
C LEU A 50 2.77 -13.99 8.61
N ALA A 51 2.59 -13.02 9.49
CA ALA A 51 2.75 -13.21 10.93
C ALA A 51 1.82 -14.30 11.49
N ASP A 52 0.58 -14.34 11.03
CA ASP A 52 -0.40 -15.35 11.44
C ASP A 52 -0.01 -16.74 10.95
N ALA A 53 0.41 -16.87 9.69
CA ALA A 53 0.90 -18.15 9.16
C ALA A 53 2.14 -18.65 9.92
N LEU A 54 3.08 -17.77 10.24
CA LEU A 54 4.25 -18.12 11.05
C LEU A 54 3.85 -18.57 12.46
N THR A 55 2.81 -17.97 13.04
CA THR A 55 2.27 -18.36 14.35
C THR A 55 1.66 -19.76 14.30
N VAL A 56 0.87 -20.07 13.27
CA VAL A 56 0.30 -21.41 13.06
C VAL A 56 1.41 -22.46 12.88
N MET A 57 2.43 -22.15 12.07
CA MET A 57 3.58 -23.02 11.89
C MET A 57 4.36 -23.24 13.19
N SER A 58 4.59 -22.17 13.95
CA SER A 58 5.28 -22.24 15.25
C SER A 58 4.55 -23.13 16.25
N ALA A 59 3.23 -22.97 16.35
CA ALA A 59 2.39 -23.80 17.21
C ALA A 59 2.44 -25.27 16.79
N ALA A 60 2.38 -25.56 15.49
CA ALA A 60 2.47 -26.93 14.97
C ALA A 60 3.83 -27.57 15.27
N ILE A 61 4.93 -26.85 15.03
CA ILE A 61 6.28 -27.35 15.31
C ILE A 61 6.45 -27.61 16.82
N SER A 62 5.91 -26.72 17.66
CA SER A 62 5.90 -26.91 19.13
C SER A 62 5.13 -28.14 19.57
N ALA A 63 4.06 -28.50 18.84
CA ALA A 63 3.29 -29.72 19.06
C ALA A 63 3.99 -30.99 18.50
N GLY A 64 5.22 -30.87 17.99
CA GLY A 64 6.03 -32.00 17.50
C GLY A 64 5.86 -32.31 16.02
N PHE A 65 5.12 -31.50 15.26
CA PHE A 65 5.02 -31.68 13.82
C PHE A 65 6.33 -31.32 13.12
N GLY A 66 6.66 -32.05 12.05
CA GLY A 66 7.79 -31.69 11.19
C GLY A 66 7.52 -30.38 10.43
N PHE A 67 8.57 -29.67 10.02
CA PHE A 67 8.45 -28.37 9.34
C PHE A 67 7.51 -28.39 8.11
N LEU A 68 7.63 -29.43 7.27
CA LEU A 68 6.77 -29.59 6.10
C LEU A 68 5.29 -29.83 6.48
N GLN A 69 5.02 -30.54 7.58
CA GLN A 69 3.66 -30.77 8.08
C GLN A 69 3.08 -29.48 8.67
N ALA A 70 3.87 -28.74 9.46
CA ALA A 70 3.49 -27.44 9.99
C ALA A 70 3.13 -26.44 8.88
N MET A 71 3.90 -26.43 7.79
CA MET A 71 3.61 -25.61 6.61
C MET A 71 2.30 -26.00 5.92
N ARG A 72 2.04 -27.31 5.78
CA ARG A 72 0.76 -27.81 5.23
C ARG A 72 -0.42 -27.43 6.11
N LEU A 73 -0.28 -27.57 7.43
CA LEU A 73 -1.31 -27.16 8.38
C LEU A 73 -1.62 -25.65 8.27
N ALA A 74 -0.58 -24.82 8.18
CA ALA A 74 -0.76 -23.39 7.95
C ALA A 74 -1.42 -23.10 6.60
N ALA A 75 -1.09 -23.87 5.55
CA ALA A 75 -1.75 -23.74 4.26
C ALA A 75 -3.25 -24.08 4.31
N GLU A 76 -3.64 -25.08 5.11
CA GLU A 76 -5.04 -25.49 5.28
C GLU A 76 -5.85 -24.50 6.14
N GLN A 77 -5.25 -23.93 7.18
CA GLN A 77 -5.94 -23.03 8.12
C GLN A 77 -6.02 -21.57 7.64
N MET A 78 -5.07 -21.14 6.80
CA MET A 78 -4.98 -19.75 6.38
C MET A 78 -5.86 -19.47 5.14
N PRO A 79 -6.47 -18.27 5.05
CA PRO A 79 -7.19 -17.88 3.85
C PRO A 79 -6.26 -17.51 2.69
N SER A 80 -6.72 -17.69 1.45
CA SER A 80 -6.01 -17.20 0.25
C SER A 80 -5.74 -15.69 0.37
N PRO A 81 -4.57 -15.18 -0.07
CA PRO A 81 -3.59 -15.82 -0.96
C PRO A 81 -2.44 -16.60 -0.31
N ILE A 82 -2.21 -16.50 1.01
CA ILE A 82 -1.02 -17.14 1.61
C ILE A 82 -1.10 -18.68 1.58
N SER A 83 -2.29 -19.25 1.70
CA SER A 83 -2.49 -20.70 1.61
C SER A 83 -2.01 -21.27 0.28
N GLU A 84 -2.37 -20.65 -0.84
CA GLU A 84 -1.93 -21.05 -2.19
C GLU A 84 -0.40 -21.07 -2.33
N GLU A 85 0.27 -20.11 -1.68
CA GLU A 85 1.71 -19.95 -1.70
C GLU A 85 2.41 -21.00 -0.82
N LEU A 86 1.91 -21.25 0.40
CA LEU A 86 2.41 -22.30 1.29
C LEU A 86 2.17 -23.70 0.71
N GLU A 87 0.99 -23.97 0.15
CA GLU A 87 0.71 -25.21 -0.56
C GLU A 87 1.67 -25.41 -1.73
N ARG A 88 1.99 -24.35 -2.46
CA ARG A 88 2.94 -24.44 -3.57
C ARG A 88 4.32 -24.86 -3.08
N VAL A 89 4.82 -24.26 -2.00
CA VAL A 89 6.11 -24.65 -1.40
C VAL A 89 6.05 -26.11 -0.95
N ALA A 90 4.98 -26.52 -0.26
CA ALA A 90 4.80 -27.89 0.20
C ALA A 90 4.75 -28.90 -0.97
N ARG A 91 4.06 -28.56 -2.08
CA ARG A 91 4.02 -29.37 -3.30
C ARG A 91 5.40 -29.49 -3.95
N LEU A 92 6.11 -28.38 -4.13
CA LEU A 92 7.47 -28.39 -4.71
C LEU A 92 8.40 -29.28 -3.90
N SER A 93 8.37 -29.17 -2.58
CA SER A 93 9.17 -30.01 -1.69
C SER A 93 8.78 -31.50 -1.79
N SER A 94 7.48 -31.80 -1.93
CA SER A 94 6.99 -33.18 -2.11
C SER A 94 7.41 -33.79 -3.44
N LEU A 95 7.68 -32.97 -4.45
CA LEU A 95 8.23 -33.38 -5.75
C LEU A 95 9.77 -33.52 -5.73
N GLY A 96 10.41 -33.43 -4.56
CA GLY A 96 11.84 -33.61 -4.40
C GLY A 96 12.68 -32.32 -4.50
N MET A 97 12.06 -31.14 -4.64
CA MET A 97 12.81 -29.88 -4.57
C MET A 97 13.34 -29.66 -3.14
N PRO A 98 14.62 -29.28 -2.98
CA PRO A 98 15.15 -28.90 -1.68
C PRO A 98 14.32 -27.76 -1.05
N MET A 99 14.02 -27.89 0.25
CA MET A 99 13.12 -26.96 0.96
C MET A 99 13.62 -25.51 0.88
N ASP A 100 14.93 -25.30 0.96
CA ASP A 100 15.55 -23.98 0.88
C ASP A 100 15.32 -23.31 -0.49
N GLN A 101 15.37 -24.10 -1.56
CA GLN A 101 15.08 -23.61 -2.92
C GLN A 101 13.59 -23.31 -3.10
N ALA A 102 12.71 -24.15 -2.56
CA ALA A 102 11.26 -23.95 -2.62
C ALA A 102 10.85 -22.66 -1.88
N LEU A 103 11.42 -22.42 -0.70
CA LEU A 103 11.24 -21.18 0.06
C LEU A 103 11.83 -19.96 -0.67
N GLN A 104 12.98 -20.11 -1.32
CA GLN A 104 13.56 -19.02 -2.12
C GLN A 104 12.65 -18.63 -3.31
N GLN A 105 12.00 -19.61 -3.96
CA GLN A 105 11.02 -19.32 -5.01
C GLN A 105 9.79 -18.59 -4.48
N LEU A 106 9.36 -18.87 -3.24
CA LEU A 106 8.30 -18.10 -2.59
C LEU A 106 8.72 -16.64 -2.42
N ALA A 107 9.89 -16.38 -1.83
CA ALA A 107 10.43 -15.04 -1.63
C ALA A 107 10.53 -14.24 -2.95
N MET A 108 11.12 -14.85 -3.99
CA MET A 108 11.25 -14.23 -5.32
C MET A 108 9.91 -13.92 -5.99
N ARG A 109 8.83 -14.67 -5.69
CA ARG A 109 7.51 -14.45 -6.27
C ARG A 109 6.69 -13.40 -5.53
N VAL A 110 6.81 -13.36 -4.20
CA VAL A 110 6.09 -12.38 -3.38
C VAL A 110 6.75 -11.00 -3.44
N GLN A 111 8.08 -10.95 -3.59
CA GLN A 111 8.87 -9.71 -3.71
C GLN A 111 8.61 -8.74 -2.55
N SER A 112 8.62 -9.28 -1.33
CA SER A 112 8.41 -8.52 -0.11
C SER A 112 9.59 -8.69 0.84
N TYR A 113 9.99 -7.59 1.45
CA TYR A 113 11.08 -7.53 2.42
C TYR A 113 10.88 -8.49 3.60
N ASP A 114 9.66 -8.57 4.14
CA ASP A 114 9.37 -9.43 5.29
C ASP A 114 9.48 -10.91 4.90
N TYR A 115 9.09 -11.27 3.67
CA TYR A 115 9.28 -12.64 3.13
C TYR A 115 10.76 -12.96 2.89
N ASP A 116 11.53 -12.04 2.31
CA ASP A 116 12.96 -12.24 2.06
C ASP A 116 13.73 -12.50 3.36
N ILE A 117 13.47 -11.71 4.41
CA ILE A 117 14.08 -11.91 5.73
C ILE A 117 13.63 -13.23 6.34
N THR A 118 12.33 -13.52 6.30
CA THR A 118 11.78 -14.75 6.90
C THR A 118 12.39 -15.98 6.26
N VAL A 119 12.39 -16.05 4.92
CA VAL A 119 12.95 -17.17 4.16
C VAL A 119 14.45 -17.32 4.42
N THR A 120 15.20 -16.23 4.41
CA THR A 120 16.64 -16.25 4.68
C THR A 120 16.93 -16.81 6.08
N ALA A 121 16.21 -16.33 7.09
CA ALA A 121 16.37 -16.78 8.47
C ALA A 121 15.98 -18.25 8.64
N MET A 122 14.85 -18.68 8.04
CA MET A 122 14.42 -20.09 8.06
C MET A 122 15.46 -21.00 7.42
N ASN A 123 16.00 -20.63 6.26
CA ASN A 123 17.01 -21.42 5.55
C ASN A 123 18.30 -21.60 6.36
N ILE A 124 18.73 -20.56 7.09
CA ILE A 124 19.87 -20.67 8.01
C ILE A 124 19.54 -21.63 9.15
N GLN A 125 18.36 -21.51 9.75
CA GLN A 125 17.98 -22.28 10.93
C GLN A 125 17.74 -23.76 10.62
N LEU A 126 17.12 -24.07 9.48
CA LEU A 126 16.87 -25.43 9.01
C LEU A 126 18.18 -26.20 8.76
N ARG A 127 19.23 -25.53 8.28
CA ARG A 127 20.55 -26.16 8.06
C ARG A 127 21.31 -26.43 9.36
N ARG A 128 21.12 -25.57 10.37
CA ARG A 128 21.87 -25.63 11.64
C ARG A 128 21.15 -26.39 12.75
N GLY A 129 19.89 -26.80 12.54
CA GLY A 129 19.11 -27.57 13.52
C GLY A 129 18.76 -26.78 14.78
N GLY A 130 18.57 -25.46 14.67
CA GLY A 130 18.24 -24.61 15.81
C GLY A 130 16.75 -24.61 16.18
N ASN A 131 16.39 -23.86 17.22
CA ASN A 131 14.99 -23.72 17.66
C ASN A 131 14.18 -22.91 16.62
N LEU A 132 13.49 -23.62 15.73
CA LEU A 132 12.70 -23.03 14.67
C LEU A 132 11.43 -22.36 15.20
N THR A 133 10.78 -22.95 16.19
CA THR A 133 9.65 -22.35 16.92
C THR A 133 9.97 -20.92 17.37
N ARG A 134 11.06 -20.74 18.14
CA ARG A 134 11.48 -19.43 18.64
C ARG A 134 11.76 -18.45 17.50
N LEU A 135 12.36 -18.92 16.40
CA LEU A 135 12.61 -18.07 15.25
C LEU A 135 11.31 -17.57 14.63
N LEU A 136 10.36 -18.47 14.38
CA LEU A 136 9.07 -18.14 13.79
C LEU A 136 8.28 -17.18 14.68
N ASP A 137 8.24 -17.42 16.00
CA ASP A 137 7.59 -16.53 16.97
C ASP A 137 8.21 -15.13 16.97
N THR A 138 9.55 -15.05 16.97
CA THR A 138 10.28 -13.77 16.99
C THR A 138 9.97 -12.96 15.73
N ILE A 139 9.97 -13.61 14.56
CA ILE A 139 9.66 -12.93 13.29
C ILE A 139 8.20 -12.52 13.24
N ALA A 140 7.27 -13.39 13.64
CA ALA A 140 5.84 -13.08 13.68
C ALA A 140 5.55 -11.88 14.59
N GLU A 141 6.16 -11.85 15.77
CA GLU A 141 6.03 -10.74 16.72
C GLU A 141 6.62 -9.45 16.17
N THR A 142 7.81 -9.52 15.55
CA THR A 142 8.44 -8.35 14.91
C THR A 142 7.57 -7.77 13.80
N ILE A 143 6.93 -8.62 12.99
CA ILE A 143 6.01 -8.19 11.93
C ILE A 143 4.75 -7.56 12.54
N ARG A 144 4.15 -8.16 13.58
CA ARG A 144 2.98 -7.59 14.27
C ARG A 144 3.29 -6.22 14.86
N GLN A 145 4.38 -6.09 15.60
CA GLN A 145 4.83 -4.81 16.15
C GLN A 145 5.02 -3.75 15.06
N ARG A 146 5.58 -4.12 13.90
CA ARG A 146 5.71 -3.22 12.75
C ARG A 146 4.35 -2.79 12.18
N ILE A 147 3.39 -3.70 12.07
CA ILE A 147 2.04 -3.42 11.58
C ILE A 147 1.33 -2.47 12.55
N ASP A 148 1.39 -2.76 13.85
CA ASP A 148 0.77 -1.96 14.91
C ASP A 148 1.35 -0.55 14.95
N LEU A 149 2.68 -0.41 14.92
CA LEU A 149 3.36 0.88 14.84
C LEU A 149 2.95 1.68 13.61
N ARG A 150 2.83 1.03 12.44
CA ARG A 150 2.33 1.71 11.22
C ARG A 150 0.88 2.16 11.38
N GLY A 151 0.05 1.36 12.06
CA GLY A 151 -1.33 1.71 12.39
C GLY A 151 -1.41 2.93 13.31
N GLU A 152 -0.60 2.95 14.37
CA GLU A 152 -0.48 4.07 15.31
C GLU A 152 -0.01 5.35 14.61
N ILE A 153 1.05 5.26 13.79
CA ILE A 153 1.54 6.39 12.98
C ILE A 153 0.45 6.88 12.03
N ALA A 154 -0.26 5.97 11.34
CA ALA A 154 -1.33 6.36 10.42
C ALA A 154 -2.49 7.06 11.16
N ALA A 155 -2.87 6.59 12.34
CA ALA A 155 -3.91 7.20 13.16
C ALA A 155 -3.48 8.57 13.70
N ALA A 156 -2.28 8.67 14.25
CA ALA A 156 -1.72 9.92 14.78
C ALA A 156 -1.57 10.98 13.67
N THR A 157 -1.05 10.58 12.50
CA THR A 157 -0.90 11.48 11.35
C THR A 157 -2.25 11.84 10.71
N ALA A 158 -3.27 10.98 10.78
CA ALA A 158 -4.61 11.31 10.30
C ALA A 158 -5.23 12.47 11.07
N GLN A 159 -5.11 12.49 12.41
CA GLN A 159 -5.57 13.61 13.23
C GLN A 159 -4.84 14.92 12.85
N ALA A 160 -3.51 14.89 12.78
CA ALA A 160 -2.71 16.05 12.39
C ALA A 160 -3.07 16.57 10.98
N ARG A 161 -3.33 15.65 10.02
CA ARG A 161 -3.82 16.00 8.69
C ARG A 161 -5.18 16.68 8.74
N LEU A 162 -6.14 16.14 9.49
CA LEU A 162 -7.48 16.72 9.61
C LEU A 162 -7.43 18.12 10.21
N SER A 163 -6.68 18.33 11.31
CA SER A 163 -6.48 19.65 11.91
C SER A 163 -5.82 20.63 10.93
N GLY A 164 -4.81 20.17 10.19
CA GLY A 164 -4.18 20.96 9.13
C GLY A 164 -5.17 21.36 8.02
N TRP A 165 -6.00 20.43 7.56
CA TRP A 165 -7.04 20.68 6.56
C TRP A 165 -8.08 21.70 7.05
N VAL A 166 -8.55 21.57 8.30
CA VAL A 166 -9.50 22.53 8.89
C VAL A 166 -8.90 23.93 8.93
N LEU A 167 -7.67 24.08 9.39
CA LEU A 167 -6.99 25.37 9.46
C LEU A 167 -6.75 25.98 8.08
N MET A 168 -6.43 25.15 7.08
CA MET A 168 -6.29 25.57 5.69
C MET A 168 -7.61 25.97 5.03
N LEU A 169 -8.72 25.35 5.41
CA LEU A 169 -10.05 25.67 4.87
C LEU A 169 -10.65 26.93 5.50
N LEU A 170 -10.26 27.26 6.74
CA LEU A 170 -10.83 28.38 7.50
C LEU A 170 -10.81 29.72 6.74
N PRO A 171 -9.69 30.19 6.14
CA PRO A 171 -9.69 31.44 5.39
C PRO A 171 -10.63 31.43 4.18
N VAL A 172 -10.78 30.27 3.53
CA VAL A 172 -11.66 30.11 2.37
C VAL A 172 -13.12 30.15 2.79
N VAL A 173 -13.47 29.46 3.89
CA VAL A 173 -14.82 29.48 4.47
C VAL A 173 -15.17 30.88 4.95
N VAL A 174 -14.27 31.55 5.67
CA VAL A 174 -14.48 32.93 6.15
C VAL A 174 -14.63 33.89 4.97
N ALA A 175 -13.81 33.78 3.92
CA ALA A 175 -13.94 34.59 2.71
C ALA A 175 -15.29 34.34 2.00
N GLY A 176 -15.75 33.08 1.95
CA GLY A 176 -17.06 32.71 1.41
C GLY A 176 -18.21 33.33 2.19
N ILE A 177 -18.19 33.19 3.54
CA ILE A 177 -19.21 33.80 4.42
C ILE A 177 -19.18 35.33 4.28
N ALA A 178 -18.00 35.95 4.31
CA ALA A 178 -17.84 37.40 4.15
C ALA A 178 -18.36 37.89 2.80
N SER A 179 -18.26 37.07 1.74
CA SER A 179 -18.81 37.40 0.42
C SER A 179 -20.33 37.45 0.44
N VAL A 180 -20.99 36.56 1.20
CA VAL A 180 -22.46 36.57 1.33
C VAL A 180 -22.94 37.71 2.23
N LEU A 181 -22.25 37.98 3.34
CA LEU A 181 -22.66 39.01 4.30
C LEU A 181 -22.35 40.43 3.83
N ASN A 182 -21.22 40.65 3.16
CA ASN A 182 -20.75 41.98 2.76
C ASN A 182 -20.13 41.94 1.35
N TRP A 183 -21.00 41.85 0.36
CA TRP A 183 -20.61 41.77 -1.05
C TRP A 183 -19.74 42.94 -1.51
N GLU A 184 -20.08 44.18 -1.12
CA GLU A 184 -19.34 45.38 -1.51
C GLU A 184 -17.91 45.41 -0.94
N TYR A 185 -17.72 44.93 0.30
CA TYR A 185 -16.40 44.82 0.92
C TYR A 185 -15.53 43.80 0.18
N MET A 186 -16.09 42.64 -0.17
CA MET A 186 -15.34 41.62 -0.89
C MET A 186 -15.00 42.03 -2.32
N GLN A 187 -15.92 42.72 -3.02
CA GLN A 187 -15.63 43.26 -4.35
C GLN A 187 -14.45 44.25 -4.34
N ARG A 188 -14.33 45.12 -3.31
CA ARG A 188 -13.15 46.01 -3.18
C ARG A 188 -11.86 45.23 -3.02
N LEU A 189 -11.88 44.08 -2.33
CA LEU A 189 -10.69 43.22 -2.17
C LEU A 189 -10.20 42.64 -3.51
N PHE A 190 -11.11 42.28 -4.42
CA PHE A 190 -10.74 41.73 -5.74
C PHE A 190 -10.40 42.80 -6.79
N THR A 191 -11.02 43.97 -6.71
CA THR A 191 -10.91 45.02 -7.74
C THR A 191 -9.81 46.05 -7.47
N THR A 192 -9.47 46.31 -6.20
CA THR A 192 -8.44 47.29 -5.87
C THR A 192 -7.02 46.71 -5.96
N PRO A 193 -6.02 47.47 -6.45
CA PRO A 193 -4.63 47.00 -6.52
C PRO A 193 -4.06 46.56 -5.16
N ARG A 194 -4.46 47.25 -4.08
CA ARG A 194 -4.08 46.90 -2.70
C ARG A 194 -4.71 45.58 -2.24
N GLY A 195 -5.99 45.36 -2.55
CA GLY A 195 -6.69 44.11 -2.20
C GLY A 195 -6.10 42.89 -2.91
N GLN A 196 -5.75 43.02 -4.19
CA GLN A 196 -5.08 41.95 -4.93
C GLN A 196 -3.69 41.60 -4.37
N MET A 197 -2.95 42.59 -3.87
CA MET A 197 -1.66 42.35 -3.22
C MET A 197 -1.79 41.59 -1.91
N ILE A 198 -2.81 41.93 -1.09
CA ILE A 198 -3.13 41.20 0.15
C ILE A 198 -3.54 39.77 -0.18
N LEU A 199 -4.40 39.55 -1.18
CA LEU A 199 -4.80 38.21 -1.61
C LEU A 199 -3.61 37.34 -2.02
N LYS A 200 -2.68 37.89 -2.80
CA LYS A 200 -1.45 37.17 -3.19
C LYS A 200 -0.60 36.79 -1.99
N LEU A 201 -0.45 37.69 -1.01
CA LEU A 201 0.27 37.41 0.23
C LEU A 201 -0.41 36.30 1.05
N VAL A 202 -1.74 36.37 1.21
CA VAL A 202 -2.53 35.35 1.93
C VAL A 202 -2.34 33.99 1.27
N VAL A 203 -2.53 33.90 -0.05
CA VAL A 203 -2.34 32.65 -0.80
C VAL A 203 -0.90 32.14 -0.67
N GLY A 204 0.09 33.03 -0.77
CA GLY A 204 1.50 32.68 -0.59
C GLY A 204 1.79 32.08 0.80
N TRP A 205 1.30 32.72 1.87
CA TRP A 205 1.44 32.21 3.23
C TRP A 205 0.73 30.87 3.43
N GLN A 206 -0.44 30.71 2.82
CA GLN A 206 -1.23 29.49 2.91
C GLN A 206 -0.53 28.33 2.19
N LEU A 207 0.07 28.58 1.01
CA LEU A 207 0.90 27.60 0.31
C LEU A 207 2.15 27.22 1.11
N MET A 208 2.84 28.18 1.73
CA MET A 208 3.97 27.89 2.62
C MET A 208 3.55 27.00 3.80
N GLY A 209 2.41 27.31 4.43
CA GLY A 209 1.84 26.48 5.50
C GLY A 209 1.54 25.05 5.05
N VAL A 210 1.00 24.88 3.84
CA VAL A 210 0.74 23.54 3.25
C VAL A 210 2.03 22.76 3.04
N LEU A 211 3.07 23.41 2.50
CA LEU A 211 4.36 22.77 2.28
C LEU A 211 5.00 22.35 3.61
N TRP A 212 4.94 23.23 4.63
CA TRP A 212 5.49 22.93 5.95
C TRP A 212 4.78 21.73 6.60
N ILE A 213 3.44 21.72 6.61
CA ILE A 213 2.65 20.61 7.15
C ILE A 213 2.96 19.31 6.41
N ARG A 214 3.08 19.36 5.08
CA ARG A 214 3.47 18.18 4.28
C ARG A 214 4.87 17.68 4.60
N GLN A 215 5.81 18.56 4.92
CA GLN A 215 7.18 18.19 5.23
C GLN A 215 7.29 17.56 6.63
N LEU A 216 6.61 18.12 7.63
CA LEU A 216 6.52 17.54 8.97
C LEU A 216 5.92 16.13 8.93
N LEU A 217 4.81 15.95 8.19
CA LEU A 217 4.11 14.67 8.08
C LEU A 217 4.81 13.61 7.22
N LYS A 218 5.83 14.00 6.44
CA LYS A 218 6.63 13.07 5.64
C LYS A 218 7.78 12.44 6.43
N LEU A 219 8.16 13.00 7.58
CA LEU A 219 9.29 12.51 8.38
C LEU A 219 8.96 11.24 9.19
N ASP A 220 7.67 10.93 9.37
CA ASP A 220 7.20 9.78 10.14
C ASP A 220 6.89 8.52 9.29
N ILE A 221 7.12 8.55 7.96
CA ILE A 221 6.88 7.43 7.02
C ILE A 221 8.19 7.02 6.34
#